data_AF-A0A1V1NS49-F1
#
_entry.id   AF-A0A1V1NS49-F1
#
_cell.length_a   1.000
_cell.length_b   1.000
_cell.length_c   1.000
_cell.angle_alpha   90.00
_cell.angle_beta   90.00
_cell.angle_gamma   90.00
#
_symmetry.space_group_name_H-M   'P 1'
#
loop_
_entity.id
_entity.type
_entity.pdbx_description
1 polymer ?
#
loop_
_entity_poly.entity_id
_entity_poly.type
_entity_poly.pdbx_seq_one_letter_code
_entity_poly.pdbx_strand_id
1 'polypeptide(L)'
;MNQKKLLLQDGCQIISSSSNRGKSGSLTIDTKEQIVLSGFDKNEGQGCLISSGFRGDNNISGEISITTPQLFLKDGAQIESVNTGFGNSGHIKINNAALIVLEGTCRKNGEGSSIVSRIDSIEPHNGVAGNIHIHSENLMLNDGAWVSSKTLGGGQGGDIIIATTEELSLSGKDQNGQSSIISASAIGDSKVSGDAGSIHIS
;
A
#
# COMPACT_ATOMS: atom_id res chain seq x y z
N MET A 1 6.52 7.60 -19.89
CA MET A 1 5.69 8.68 -20.47
C MET A 1 5.67 9.82 -19.46
N ASN A 2 6.06 11.03 -19.86
CA ASN A 2 6.11 12.21 -18.98
C ASN A 2 4.71 12.85 -18.86
N GLN A 3 3.78 12.18 -18.18
CA GLN A 3 2.45 12.76 -17.94
C GLN A 3 2.52 13.83 -16.85
N LYS A 4 1.72 14.89 -16.98
CA LYS A 4 1.63 15.93 -15.94
C LYS A 4 0.83 15.43 -14.76
N LYS A 5 -0.32 14.80 -15.03
CA LYS A 5 -1.26 14.33 -14.03
C LYS A 5 -1.71 12.91 -14.36
N LEU A 6 -1.90 12.10 -13.34
CA LEU A 6 -2.64 10.85 -13.41
C LEU A 6 -3.87 10.96 -12.51
N LEU A 7 -5.05 10.74 -13.08
CA LEU A 7 -6.31 10.80 -12.35
C LEU A 7 -7.01 9.45 -12.48
N LEU A 8 -7.20 8.76 -11.35
CA LEU A 8 -8.07 7.60 -11.24
C LEU A 8 -9.32 8.06 -10.50
N GLN A 9 -10.47 7.84 -11.13
CA GLN A 9 -11.76 8.31 -10.64
C GLN A 9 -12.77 7.17 -10.59
N ASP A 10 -13.78 7.29 -9.74
CA ASP A 10 -14.95 6.41 -9.73
C ASP A 10 -14.61 4.91 -9.65
N GLY A 11 -13.62 4.55 -8.83
CA GLY A 11 -13.20 3.16 -8.63
C GLY A 11 -12.25 2.60 -9.69
N CYS A 12 -11.65 3.45 -10.55
CA CYS A 12 -10.65 3.01 -11.52
C CYS A 12 -9.48 2.25 -10.89
N GLN A 13 -8.94 1.28 -11.64
CA GLN A 13 -7.87 0.42 -11.17
C GLN A 13 -6.71 0.36 -12.18
N ILE A 14 -5.47 0.39 -11.68
CA ILE A 14 -4.26 0.00 -12.41
C ILE A 14 -3.71 -1.25 -11.73
N ILE A 15 -3.68 -2.36 -12.47
CA ILE A 15 -3.30 -3.66 -11.91
C ILE A 15 -2.20 -4.27 -12.76
N SER A 16 -1.10 -4.65 -12.12
CA SER A 16 -0.16 -5.64 -12.64
C SER A 16 -0.30 -6.91 -11.83
N SER A 17 -0.64 -8.03 -12.47
CA SER A 17 -0.74 -9.28 -11.76
C SER A 17 -0.20 -10.44 -12.57
N SER A 18 0.24 -11.46 -11.86
CA SER A 18 0.62 -12.73 -12.46
C SER A 18 0.18 -13.89 -11.57
N SER A 19 0.05 -15.06 -12.19
CA SER A 19 -0.34 -16.28 -11.52
C SER A 19 0.60 -17.44 -11.81
N ASN A 20 0.50 -18.49 -11.00
CA ASN A 20 1.30 -19.73 -11.11
C ASN A 20 2.80 -19.48 -10.91
N ARG A 21 3.59 -19.47 -12.00
CA ARG A 21 5.05 -19.34 -11.96
C ARG A 21 5.56 -18.04 -12.58
N GLY A 22 4.66 -17.19 -13.07
CA GLY A 22 5.03 -15.88 -13.64
C GLY A 22 5.44 -14.91 -12.54
N LYS A 23 6.42 -14.03 -12.80
CA LYS A 23 6.72 -12.89 -11.92
C LYS A 23 5.70 -11.79 -12.18
N SER A 24 5.20 -11.15 -11.14
CA SER A 24 4.31 -10.00 -11.34
C SER A 24 5.11 -8.82 -11.87
N GLY A 25 4.51 -8.09 -12.81
CA GLY A 25 5.13 -6.91 -13.39
C GLY A 25 5.29 -5.81 -12.35
N SER A 26 6.37 -5.05 -12.47
CA SER A 26 6.53 -3.83 -11.68
C SER A 26 5.66 -2.71 -12.28
N LEU A 27 5.09 -1.88 -11.41
CA LEU A 27 4.37 -0.67 -11.79
C LEU A 27 5.27 0.53 -11.54
N THR A 28 5.51 1.32 -12.58
CA THR A 28 6.23 2.58 -12.47
C THR A 28 5.34 3.71 -12.94
N ILE A 29 5.06 4.66 -12.05
CA ILE A 29 4.24 5.82 -12.33
C ILE A 29 5.08 7.07 -12.06
N ASP A 30 5.27 7.86 -13.11
CA ASP A 30 6.02 9.11 -13.08
C ASP A 30 5.10 10.23 -13.58
N THR A 31 4.81 11.20 -12.71
CA THR A 31 4.07 12.40 -13.07
C THR A 31 4.79 13.67 -12.63
N LYS A 32 4.60 14.74 -13.40
CA LYS A 32 5.27 16.03 -13.14
C LYS A 32 4.51 16.97 -12.21
N GLU A 33 3.28 16.66 -11.88
CA GLU A 33 2.43 17.55 -11.06
C GLU A 33 1.73 16.77 -9.96
N GLN A 34 0.86 15.82 -10.30
CA GLN A 34 0.09 15.10 -9.27
C GLN A 34 -0.44 13.73 -9.72
N ILE A 35 -0.71 12.89 -8.74
CA ILE A 35 -1.52 11.67 -8.86
C ILE A 35 -2.72 11.83 -7.91
N VAL A 36 -3.93 11.59 -8.42
CA VAL A 36 -5.15 11.60 -7.62
C VAL A 36 -5.92 10.31 -7.86
N LEU A 37 -6.19 9.58 -6.78
CA LEU A 37 -7.11 8.46 -6.73
C LEU A 37 -8.31 8.90 -5.90
N SER A 38 -9.51 8.93 -6.48
CA SER A 38 -10.70 9.46 -5.82
C SER A 38 -11.98 8.83 -6.33
N GLY A 39 -13.03 8.87 -5.52
CA GLY A 39 -14.31 8.26 -5.87
C GLY A 39 -14.30 6.73 -5.80
N PHE A 40 -15.47 6.17 -6.02
CA PHE A 40 -15.76 4.76 -5.83
C PHE A 40 -16.59 4.21 -6.98
N ASP A 41 -16.48 2.91 -7.23
CA ASP A 41 -17.36 2.20 -8.14
C ASP A 41 -18.82 2.36 -7.67
N LYS A 42 -19.72 2.74 -8.59
CA LYS A 42 -21.10 3.08 -8.23
C LYS A 42 -21.93 1.89 -7.78
N ASN A 43 -21.55 0.67 -8.18
CA ASN A 43 -22.27 -0.56 -7.87
C ASN A 43 -21.70 -1.24 -6.62
N GLU A 44 -20.38 -1.31 -6.51
CA GLU A 44 -19.70 -2.00 -5.41
C GLU A 44 -19.29 -1.09 -4.26
N GLY A 45 -19.20 0.22 -4.48
CA GLY A 45 -18.67 1.17 -3.50
C GLY A 45 -17.15 1.06 -3.27
N GLN A 46 -16.45 0.32 -4.13
CA GLN A 46 -15.00 0.09 -4.01
C GLN A 46 -14.22 1.35 -4.44
N GLY A 47 -13.27 1.79 -3.62
CA GLY A 47 -12.36 2.89 -3.96
C GLY A 47 -11.38 2.56 -5.10
N CYS A 48 -10.67 3.57 -5.59
CA CYS A 48 -9.65 3.38 -6.62
C CYS A 48 -8.47 2.51 -6.14
N LEU A 49 -7.80 1.83 -7.08
CA LEU A 49 -6.75 0.87 -6.76
C LEU A 49 -5.52 0.99 -7.68
N ILE A 50 -4.32 1.05 -7.11
CA ILE A 50 -3.08 0.68 -7.80
C ILE A 50 -2.55 -0.58 -7.13
N SER A 51 -2.47 -1.69 -7.85
CA SER A 51 -2.10 -2.98 -7.28
C SER A 51 -1.05 -3.72 -8.09
N SER A 52 -0.03 -4.24 -7.41
CA SER A 52 0.84 -5.28 -7.96
C SER A 52 0.62 -6.57 -7.18
N GLY A 53 -0.09 -7.51 -7.80
CA GLY A 53 -0.55 -8.74 -7.15
C GLY A 53 0.15 -9.98 -7.69
N PHE A 54 0.53 -10.91 -6.83
CA PHE A 54 0.95 -12.26 -7.24
C PHE A 54 0.08 -13.33 -6.59
N ARG A 55 -0.22 -14.38 -7.36
CA ARG A 55 -0.90 -15.58 -6.87
C ARG A 55 -0.26 -16.84 -7.46
N GLY A 56 0.62 -17.49 -6.72
CA GLY A 56 1.27 -18.72 -7.18
C GLY A 56 2.40 -19.16 -6.26
N ASP A 57 3.31 -19.98 -6.78
CA ASP A 57 4.36 -20.60 -5.98
C ASP A 57 5.72 -19.92 -6.18
N ASN A 58 6.40 -19.63 -5.07
CA ASN A 58 7.80 -19.19 -5.00
C ASN A 58 8.13 -17.96 -5.86
N ASN A 59 7.28 -16.94 -5.83
CA ASN A 59 7.55 -15.72 -6.59
C ASN A 59 7.32 -14.43 -5.81
N ILE A 60 7.95 -13.36 -6.31
CA ILE A 60 7.90 -12.03 -5.72
C ILE A 60 6.80 -11.23 -6.44
N SER A 61 5.89 -10.60 -5.70
CA SER A 61 4.99 -9.61 -6.29
C SER A 61 5.78 -8.42 -6.84
N GLY A 62 5.26 -7.74 -7.85
CA GLY A 62 5.98 -6.66 -8.50
C GLY A 62 6.16 -5.46 -7.57
N GLU A 63 7.25 -4.72 -7.79
CA GLU A 63 7.49 -3.45 -7.12
C GLU A 63 6.53 -2.38 -7.66
N ILE A 64 6.07 -1.50 -6.78
CA ILE A 64 5.37 -0.26 -7.15
C ILE A 64 6.31 0.90 -6.86
N SER A 65 6.70 1.65 -7.90
CA SER A 65 7.51 2.86 -7.78
C SER A 65 6.73 4.05 -8.30
N ILE A 66 6.53 5.04 -7.43
CA ILE A 66 5.79 6.26 -7.72
C ILE A 66 6.72 7.46 -7.55
N THR A 67 6.71 8.35 -8.53
CA THR A 67 7.41 9.64 -8.48
C THR A 67 6.42 10.71 -8.94
N THR A 68 6.07 11.60 -8.02
CA THR A 68 5.11 12.69 -8.24
C THR A 68 5.34 13.77 -7.21
N PRO A 69 5.23 15.07 -7.54
CA PRO A 69 5.24 16.12 -6.53
C PRO A 69 4.08 16.04 -5.55
N GLN A 70 2.91 15.54 -5.98
CA GLN A 70 1.73 15.42 -5.11
C GLN A 70 1.03 14.08 -5.31
N LEU A 71 0.67 13.42 -4.21
CA LEU A 71 -0.09 12.17 -4.21
C LEU A 71 -1.30 12.29 -3.29
N PHE A 72 -2.49 12.08 -3.85
CA PHE A 72 -3.75 12.10 -3.10
C PHE A 72 -4.46 10.75 -3.24
N LEU A 73 -4.67 10.09 -2.11
CA LEU A 73 -5.51 8.90 -1.98
C LEU A 73 -6.76 9.31 -1.19
N LYS A 74 -7.89 9.37 -1.88
CA LYS A 74 -9.18 9.80 -1.32
C LYS A 74 -10.18 8.65 -1.32
N ASP A 75 -11.22 8.78 -0.51
CA ASP A 75 -12.41 7.92 -0.56
C ASP A 75 -12.08 6.42 -0.40
N GLY A 76 -11.10 6.09 0.44
CA GLY A 76 -10.64 4.72 0.67
C GLY A 76 -9.83 4.12 -0.46
N ALA A 77 -9.18 4.96 -1.28
CA ALA A 77 -8.28 4.53 -2.33
C ALA A 77 -7.05 3.82 -1.78
N GLN A 78 -6.53 2.84 -2.53
CA GLN A 78 -5.46 1.95 -2.08
C GLN A 78 -4.32 1.86 -3.09
N ILE A 79 -3.09 1.84 -2.57
CA ILE A 79 -1.89 1.41 -3.28
C ILE A 79 -1.38 0.16 -2.59
N GLU A 80 -1.32 -0.97 -3.29
CA GLU A 80 -0.96 -2.23 -2.66
C GLU A 80 0.01 -3.09 -3.46
N SER A 81 0.93 -3.75 -2.77
CA SER A 81 1.64 -4.91 -3.29
C SER A 81 1.21 -6.13 -2.50
N VAL A 82 0.53 -7.07 -3.15
CA VAL A 82 -0.09 -8.20 -2.48
C VAL A 82 0.45 -9.52 -3.00
N ASN A 83 0.78 -10.45 -2.11
CA ASN A 83 1.06 -11.84 -2.45
C ASN A 83 0.04 -12.74 -1.72
N THR A 84 -0.71 -13.54 -2.47
CA THR A 84 -1.71 -14.48 -1.93
C THR A 84 -1.29 -15.94 -2.08
N GLY A 85 -0.04 -16.18 -2.51
CA GLY A 85 0.57 -17.51 -2.62
C GLY A 85 1.87 -17.60 -1.82
N PHE A 86 2.83 -18.37 -2.31
CA PHE A 86 4.13 -18.54 -1.69
C PHE A 86 5.15 -17.55 -2.28
N GLY A 87 5.91 -16.89 -1.39
CA GLY A 87 6.98 -15.97 -1.75
C GLY A 87 6.80 -14.59 -1.11
N ASN A 88 7.57 -13.62 -1.60
CA ASN A 88 7.63 -12.28 -1.02
C ASN A 88 6.57 -11.37 -1.66
N SER A 89 6.05 -10.38 -0.93
CA SER A 89 5.35 -9.28 -1.58
C SER A 89 6.35 -8.23 -2.08
N GLY A 90 5.92 -7.42 -3.04
CA GLY A 90 6.76 -6.42 -3.67
C GLY A 90 6.91 -5.17 -2.80
N HIS A 91 8.00 -4.45 -3.04
CA HIS A 91 8.24 -3.18 -2.36
C HIS A 91 7.32 -2.09 -2.91
N ILE A 92 7.01 -1.11 -2.06
CA ILE A 92 6.37 0.14 -2.48
C ILE A 92 7.36 1.26 -2.21
N LYS A 93 7.62 2.08 -3.23
CA LYS A 93 8.50 3.26 -3.13
C LYS A 93 7.74 4.48 -3.64
N ILE A 94 7.64 5.50 -2.79
CA ILE A 94 7.11 6.81 -3.16
C ILE A 94 8.23 7.82 -2.94
N ASN A 95 8.71 8.42 -4.03
CA ASN A 95 9.92 9.23 -4.02
C ASN A 95 9.63 10.71 -4.25
N ASN A 96 10.23 11.55 -3.39
CA ASN A 96 10.38 12.99 -3.59
C ASN A 96 9.06 13.74 -3.82
N ALA A 97 8.01 13.39 -3.07
CA ALA A 97 6.74 14.10 -3.11
C ALA A 97 6.77 15.34 -2.19
N ALA A 98 6.38 16.50 -2.68
CA ALA A 98 6.15 17.66 -1.82
C ALA A 98 4.97 17.43 -0.86
N LEU A 99 3.95 16.68 -1.30
CA LEU A 99 2.78 16.40 -0.48
C LEU A 99 2.21 15.01 -0.76
N ILE A 100 1.95 14.26 0.31
CA ILE A 100 1.18 13.02 0.28
C ILE A 100 0.03 13.14 1.27
N VAL A 101 -1.20 12.92 0.80
CA VAL A 101 -2.41 12.91 1.65
C VAL A 101 -3.19 11.63 1.39
N LEU A 102 -3.41 10.87 2.46
CA LEU A 102 -4.37 9.77 2.51
C LEU A 102 -5.55 10.24 3.36
N GLU A 103 -6.74 10.28 2.78
CA GLU A 103 -7.95 10.76 3.46
C GLU A 103 -9.19 10.05 2.95
N GLY A 104 -10.31 10.20 3.67
CA GLY A 104 -11.58 9.58 3.31
C GLY A 104 -11.60 8.05 3.48
N THR A 105 -12.81 7.52 3.36
CA THR A 105 -13.13 6.12 3.64
C THR A 105 -13.84 5.47 2.47
N CYS A 106 -13.57 4.17 2.27
CA CYS A 106 -14.16 3.37 1.22
C CYS A 106 -15.64 3.14 1.52
N ARG A 107 -16.51 3.37 0.53
CA ARG A 107 -17.96 3.22 0.71
C ARG A 107 -18.39 1.76 0.95
N LYS A 108 -17.62 0.79 0.43
CA LYS A 108 -17.94 -0.64 0.53
C LYS A 108 -17.75 -1.21 1.93
N ASN A 109 -16.68 -0.85 2.61
CA ASN A 109 -16.24 -1.48 3.86
C ASN A 109 -15.87 -0.47 4.98
N GLY A 110 -15.98 0.83 4.72
CA GLY A 110 -15.73 1.88 5.70
C GLY A 110 -14.26 2.13 6.03
N GLU A 111 -13.33 1.40 5.39
CA GLU A 111 -11.89 1.48 5.65
C GLU A 111 -11.27 2.78 5.10
N GLY A 112 -10.30 3.33 5.81
CA GLY A 112 -9.53 4.49 5.35
C GLY A 112 -8.62 4.18 4.14
N SER A 113 -8.23 5.24 3.43
CA SER A 113 -7.27 5.17 2.32
C SER A 113 -5.91 4.60 2.78
N SER A 114 -5.19 3.87 1.90
CA SER A 114 -4.04 3.08 2.36
C SER A 114 -2.89 2.89 1.37
N ILE A 115 -1.71 2.64 1.94
CA ILE A 115 -0.51 2.14 1.23
C ILE A 115 -0.05 0.85 1.94
N VAL A 116 -0.11 -0.28 1.24
CA VAL A 116 0.01 -1.59 1.90
C VAL A 116 0.88 -2.55 1.10
N SER A 117 1.95 -3.07 1.70
CA SER A 117 2.61 -4.27 1.18
C SER A 117 2.24 -5.45 2.07
N ARG A 118 1.68 -6.51 1.50
CA ARG A 118 1.23 -7.64 2.31
C ARG A 118 1.36 -9.00 1.67
N ILE A 119 1.55 -9.99 2.53
CA ILE A 119 1.36 -11.40 2.22
C ILE A 119 0.09 -11.86 2.93
N ASP A 120 -0.93 -12.23 2.15
CA ASP A 120 -2.20 -12.75 2.62
C ASP A 120 -2.25 -14.27 2.36
N SER A 121 -1.39 -15.02 3.04
CA SER A 121 -1.35 -16.47 3.04
C SER A 121 -1.32 -16.95 4.49
N ILE A 122 -1.97 -18.06 4.83
CA ILE A 122 -1.92 -18.63 6.19
C ILE A 122 -0.93 -19.78 6.30
N GLU A 123 -0.18 -20.05 5.23
CA GLU A 123 0.74 -21.18 5.17
C GLU A 123 1.93 -20.99 6.12
N PRO A 124 2.48 -22.09 6.66
CA PRO A 124 3.48 -21.99 7.70
C PRO A 124 4.84 -21.49 7.20
N HIS A 125 5.06 -21.38 5.89
CA HIS A 125 6.34 -20.99 5.29
C HIS A 125 6.10 -19.89 4.26
N ASN A 126 5.66 -18.72 4.73
CA ASN A 126 5.47 -17.56 3.89
C ASN A 126 6.78 -16.80 3.67
N GLY A 127 6.82 -15.99 2.62
CA GLY A 127 7.95 -15.11 2.36
C GLY A 127 7.96 -13.89 3.29
N VAL A 128 8.74 -12.89 2.89
CA VAL A 128 8.85 -11.61 3.59
C VAL A 128 7.96 -10.58 2.92
N ALA A 129 7.16 -9.85 3.69
CA ALA A 129 6.40 -8.73 3.15
C ALA A 129 7.36 -7.65 2.67
N GLY A 130 7.00 -6.99 1.58
CA GLY A 130 7.80 -5.97 0.96
C GLY A 130 7.89 -4.72 1.83
N ASN A 131 9.08 -4.17 1.90
CA ASN A 131 9.32 -2.88 2.54
C ASN A 131 8.55 -1.74 1.84
N ILE A 132 8.15 -0.75 2.63
CA ILE A 132 7.54 0.50 2.16
C ILE A 132 8.54 1.63 2.43
N HIS A 133 8.89 2.37 1.38
CA HIS A 133 9.72 3.56 1.47
C HIS A 133 8.92 4.78 1.01
N ILE A 134 8.78 5.77 1.88
CA ILE A 134 8.13 7.04 1.57
C ILE A 134 9.12 8.16 1.82
N HIS A 135 9.39 8.96 0.80
CA HIS A 135 10.17 10.19 0.91
C HIS A 135 9.30 11.36 0.46
N SER A 136 9.05 12.29 1.37
CA SER A 136 8.22 13.47 1.10
C SER A 136 8.61 14.68 1.92
N GLU A 137 8.14 15.87 1.55
CA GLU A 137 8.18 17.02 2.46
C GLU A 137 7.08 16.86 3.54
N ASN A 138 5.85 16.59 3.11
CA ASN A 138 4.68 16.42 3.98
C ASN A 138 3.95 15.10 3.73
N LEU A 139 3.67 14.34 4.79
CA LEU A 139 2.84 13.13 4.77
C LEU A 139 1.70 13.23 5.81
N MET A 140 0.45 13.20 5.32
CA MET A 140 -0.75 13.29 6.15
C MET A 140 -1.60 12.01 5.99
N LEU A 141 -1.88 11.34 7.12
CA LEU A 141 -2.81 10.21 7.20
C LEU A 141 -4.05 10.63 8.01
N ASN A 142 -5.16 10.87 7.32
CA ASN A 142 -6.41 11.36 7.88
C ASN A 142 -7.50 10.28 7.83
N ASP A 143 -8.58 10.46 8.61
CA ASP A 143 -9.80 9.65 8.54
C ASP A 143 -9.58 8.13 8.66
N GLY A 144 -8.64 7.72 9.51
CA GLY A 144 -8.29 6.31 9.69
C GLY A 144 -7.41 5.72 8.58
N ALA A 145 -6.77 6.57 7.77
CA ALA A 145 -5.81 6.15 6.77
C ALA A 145 -4.61 5.41 7.37
N TRP A 146 -4.06 4.45 6.61
CA TRP A 146 -3.05 3.56 7.15
C TRP A 146 -1.96 3.17 6.15
N VAL A 147 -0.75 3.03 6.68
CA VAL A 147 0.41 2.50 5.97
C VAL A 147 0.84 1.21 6.66
N SER A 148 0.96 0.12 5.92
CA SER A 148 1.29 -1.16 6.54
C SER A 148 2.13 -2.08 5.68
N SER A 149 3.19 -2.64 6.28
CA SER A 149 3.89 -3.79 5.74
C SER A 149 3.60 -4.99 6.63
N LYS A 150 2.83 -5.95 6.13
CA LYS A 150 2.34 -7.06 6.96
C LYS A 150 2.42 -8.42 6.31
N THR A 151 2.72 -9.43 7.11
CA THR A 151 2.56 -10.83 6.71
C THR A 151 1.52 -11.50 7.59
N LEU A 152 0.56 -12.17 6.95
CA LEU A 152 -0.28 -13.17 7.60
C LEU A 152 0.45 -14.52 7.52
N GLY A 153 0.30 -15.40 8.52
CA GLY A 153 0.93 -16.71 8.57
C GLY A 153 2.40 -16.69 8.99
N GLY A 154 3.20 -17.61 8.43
CA GLY A 154 4.52 -17.95 8.96
C GLY A 154 5.70 -17.02 8.64
N GLY A 155 5.45 -15.95 7.90
CA GLY A 155 6.51 -15.12 7.30
C GLY A 155 6.81 -13.86 8.09
N GLN A 156 7.87 -13.15 7.70
CA GLN A 156 8.29 -11.89 8.32
C GLN A 156 7.51 -10.71 7.73
N GLY A 157 7.18 -9.73 8.57
CA GLY A 157 6.75 -8.41 8.13
C GLY A 157 7.90 -7.66 7.46
N GLY A 158 7.58 -6.66 6.64
CA GLY A 158 8.58 -5.81 6.01
C GLY A 158 8.82 -4.54 6.81
N ASP A 159 9.91 -3.85 6.47
CA ASP A 159 10.24 -2.56 7.08
C ASP A 159 9.43 -1.42 6.46
N ILE A 160 9.14 -0.41 7.28
CA ILE A 160 8.58 0.87 6.83
C ILE A 160 9.59 1.96 7.13
N ILE A 161 10.03 2.66 6.09
CA ILE A 161 10.92 3.81 6.19
C ILE A 161 10.18 5.03 5.65
N ILE A 162 9.97 6.01 6.52
CA ILE A 162 9.32 7.29 6.19
C ILE A 162 10.35 8.39 6.46
N ALA A 163 10.74 9.11 5.42
CA ALA A 163 11.58 10.29 5.50
C ALA A 163 10.73 11.52 5.15
N THR A 164 10.47 12.37 6.14
CA THR A 164 9.70 13.61 5.98
C THR A 164 10.53 14.82 6.35
N THR A 165 10.68 15.80 5.46
CA THR A 165 11.49 16.99 5.77
C THR A 165 10.73 18.07 6.54
N GLU A 166 9.39 18.09 6.47
CA GLU A 166 8.55 19.13 7.10
C GLU A 166 7.57 18.53 8.11
N GLU A 167 6.57 17.75 7.66
CA GLU A 167 5.50 17.26 8.53
C GLU A 167 5.15 15.78 8.28
N LEU A 168 4.98 15.04 9.38
CA LEU A 168 4.25 13.78 9.42
C LEU A 168 3.09 13.91 10.42
N SER A 169 1.85 13.79 9.93
CA SER A 169 0.66 13.81 10.80
C SER A 169 -0.28 12.64 10.57
N LEU A 170 -0.77 12.08 11.68
CA LEU A 170 -1.74 11.00 11.71
C LEU A 170 -2.94 11.46 12.54
N SER A 171 -4.13 11.51 11.95
CA SER A 171 -5.32 12.03 12.61
C SER A 171 -6.60 11.33 12.17
N GLY A 172 -7.64 11.41 12.99
CA GLY A 172 -8.96 10.89 12.65
C GLY A 172 -9.11 9.37 12.81
N LYS A 173 -10.31 8.90 12.47
CA LYS A 173 -10.73 7.51 12.49
C LYS A 173 -11.55 7.20 11.24
N ASP A 174 -11.52 5.97 10.80
CA ASP A 174 -12.37 5.49 9.71
C ASP A 174 -13.80 5.23 10.20
N GLN A 175 -14.68 4.73 9.32
CA GLN A 175 -16.08 4.45 9.69
C GLN A 175 -16.22 3.28 10.66
N ASN A 176 -15.18 2.45 10.78
CA ASN A 176 -15.11 1.34 11.71
C ASN A 176 -14.54 1.76 13.08
N GLY A 177 -14.17 3.03 13.24
CA GLY A 177 -13.56 3.57 14.45
C GLY A 177 -12.06 3.27 14.58
N GLN A 178 -11.43 2.74 13.53
CA GLN A 178 -10.00 2.47 13.47
C GLN A 178 -9.24 3.78 13.27
N SER A 179 -8.23 4.03 14.10
CA SER A 179 -7.43 5.25 14.01
C SER A 179 -6.37 5.14 12.92
N SER A 180 -5.95 6.28 12.39
CA SER A 180 -4.85 6.33 11.41
C SER A 180 -3.57 5.73 12.01
N ILE A 181 -2.86 4.91 11.23
CA ILE A 181 -1.75 4.09 11.76
C ILE A 181 -0.66 3.79 10.74
N ILE A 182 0.59 3.73 11.21
CA ILE A 182 1.72 3.12 10.50
C ILE A 182 2.08 1.83 11.23
N SER A 183 2.11 0.69 10.54
CA SER A 183 2.31 -0.62 11.18
C SER A 183 3.18 -1.59 10.37
N ALA A 184 4.22 -2.13 11.00
CA ALA A 184 4.97 -3.29 10.52
C ALA A 184 4.56 -4.49 11.37
N SER A 185 4.12 -5.60 10.77
CA SER A 185 3.63 -6.75 11.53
C SER A 185 3.82 -8.10 10.85
N ALA A 186 3.94 -9.14 11.68
CA ALA A 186 3.85 -10.53 11.29
C ALA A 186 2.81 -11.20 12.19
N ILE A 187 1.73 -11.70 11.59
CA ILE A 187 0.58 -12.25 12.29
C ILE A 187 0.47 -13.72 11.92
N GLY A 188 1.02 -14.59 12.77
CA GLY A 188 0.94 -16.05 12.64
C GLY A 188 0.40 -16.70 13.91
N ASP A 189 0.20 -18.02 13.87
CA ASP A 189 -0.07 -18.76 15.10
C ASP A 189 1.22 -18.93 15.94
N SER A 190 1.05 -19.37 17.20
CA SER A 190 2.15 -19.52 18.18
C SER A 190 3.33 -20.40 17.74
N LYS A 191 3.19 -21.19 16.68
CA LYS A 191 4.21 -22.11 16.18
C LYS A 191 4.94 -21.55 14.96
N VAL A 192 4.46 -20.47 14.35
CA VAL A 192 4.91 -20.09 13.01
C VAL A 192 5.12 -18.59 12.78
N SER A 193 4.73 -17.67 13.67
CA SER A 193 4.92 -16.23 13.39
C SER A 193 6.38 -15.81 13.14
N GLY A 194 6.62 -15.08 12.05
CA GLY A 194 7.90 -14.41 11.81
C GLY A 194 8.04 -13.09 12.60
N ASP A 195 9.16 -12.39 12.38
CA ASP A 195 9.41 -11.07 12.96
C ASP A 195 8.61 -9.97 12.26
N ALA A 196 8.14 -8.96 13.00
CA ALA A 196 7.23 -7.92 12.51
C ALA A 196 7.84 -6.90 11.52
N GLY A 197 9.16 -6.87 11.35
CA GLY A 197 9.86 -5.77 10.68
C GLY A 197 10.01 -4.54 11.58
N SER A 198 10.60 -3.47 11.05
CA SER A 198 10.87 -2.23 11.77
C SER A 198 10.18 -1.02 11.14
N ILE A 199 9.92 0.02 11.95
CA ILE A 199 9.43 1.31 11.49
C ILE A 199 10.50 2.35 11.81
N HIS A 200 11.00 3.04 10.78
CA HIS A 200 11.94 4.14 10.91
C HIS A 200 11.30 5.41 10.35
N ILE A 201 11.27 6.47 11.17
CA ILE A 201 10.78 7.79 10.80
C ILE A 201 11.92 8.78 11.04
N SER A 202 12.23 9.59 10.03
CA SER A 202 13.33 10.58 10.07
C SER A 202 12.94 11.90 9.41
#